data_AF-A0A7S4MRW7-F1
#
_entry.id   AF-A0A7S4MRW7-F1
#
_cell.length_a   1.000
_cell.length_b   1.000
_cell.length_c   1.000
_cell.angle_alpha   90.00
_cell.angle_beta   90.00
_cell.angle_gamma   90.00
#
_symmetry.space_group_name_H-M   'P 1'
#
loop_
_entity.id
_entity.type
_entity.pdbx_description
1 polymer ?
#
loop_
_entity_poly.entity_id
_entity_poly.type
_entity_poly.pdbx_seq_one_letter_code
_entity_poly.pdbx_strand_id
1 'polypeptide(L)'
;MQYVKASKQLLVRAYSTAVPAVVQYAPSLRWTHWIMGGLIVGNIGSVKLAQWTEDKEKKMQYMHIHKSLALIILAMLPIRIGLRLTTKLPKALPGNALEKLAGNLNHYALYAGMTILPISGVTMGYFGGKGLPFFSYHIKGATETQPEIAKTAFKIHKLTGQVMTYLVPLHIAAAGYHVARGHYIFHRMNPFV
;
A
#
# COMPACT_ATOMS: atom_id res chain seq x y z
N MET A 1 58.37 12.29 12.71
CA MET A 1 57.46 12.04 11.55
C MET A 1 56.16 11.28 11.91
N GLN A 2 56.09 10.56 13.03
CA GLN A 2 54.93 9.75 13.45
C GLN A 2 53.79 10.58 14.09
N TYR A 3 54.13 11.67 14.80
CA TYR A 3 53.17 12.56 15.47
C TYR A 3 52.23 13.31 14.50
N VAL A 4 52.70 13.69 13.32
CA VAL A 4 51.89 14.38 12.31
C VAL A 4 50.81 13.44 11.72
N LYS A 5 51.09 12.13 11.64
CA LYS A 5 50.15 11.12 11.12
C LYS A 5 49.00 10.85 12.10
N ALA A 6 49.29 10.81 13.40
CA ALA A 6 48.29 10.65 14.46
C ALA A 6 47.35 11.85 14.55
N SER A 7 47.87 13.07 14.42
CA SER A 7 47.04 14.29 14.42
C SER A 7 46.06 14.35 13.25
N LYS A 8 46.47 13.94 12.04
CA LYS A 8 45.57 13.84 10.88
C LYS A 8 44.47 12.78 11.06
N GLN A 9 44.78 11.65 11.67
CA GLN A 9 43.77 10.61 11.95
C GLN A 9 42.76 11.05 13.02
N LEU A 10 43.20 11.80 14.03
CA LEU A 10 42.32 12.38 15.05
C LEU A 10 41.41 13.47 14.48
N LEU A 11 41.93 14.31 13.57
CA LEU A 11 41.14 15.35 12.89
C LEU A 11 40.08 14.75 11.95
N VAL A 12 40.39 13.69 11.18
CA VAL A 12 39.40 13.00 10.33
C VAL A 12 38.27 12.39 11.17
N ARG A 13 38.55 11.96 12.40
CA ARG A 13 37.55 11.40 13.33
C ARG A 13 36.66 12.48 13.95
N ALA A 14 37.20 13.68 14.19
CA ALA A 14 36.48 14.80 14.78
C ALA A 14 35.52 15.53 13.82
N TYR A 15 35.77 15.43 12.50
CA TYR A 15 34.91 16.02 11.45
C TYR A 15 33.96 15.03 10.78
N SER A 16 33.79 13.81 11.31
CA SER A 16 32.73 12.93 10.86
C SER A 16 31.37 13.39 11.43
N THR A 17 30.96 14.61 11.08
CA THR A 17 29.61 15.15 11.22
C THR A 17 28.65 14.53 10.20
N ALA A 18 28.95 13.32 9.71
CA ALA A 18 28.05 12.58 8.87
C ALA A 18 26.80 12.31 9.71
N VAL A 19 25.79 13.17 9.54
CA VAL A 19 24.40 12.87 9.88
C VAL A 19 24.20 11.43 9.44
N PRO A 20 23.87 10.49 10.34
CA PRO A 20 23.79 9.09 9.98
C PRO A 20 22.87 9.01 8.77
N ALA A 21 23.43 8.61 7.62
CA ALA A 21 22.71 8.66 6.37
C ALA A 21 21.41 7.88 6.57
N VAL A 22 20.28 8.58 6.56
CA VAL A 22 18.98 7.96 6.81
C VAL A 22 18.79 6.97 5.67
N VAL A 23 18.94 5.68 5.95
CA VAL A 23 18.94 4.66 4.88
C VAL A 23 17.54 4.56 4.30
N GLN A 24 17.40 5.00 3.05
CA GLN A 24 16.17 5.01 2.29
C GLN A 24 15.91 3.67 1.64
N TYR A 25 14.64 3.38 1.34
CA TYR A 25 14.31 2.24 0.50
C TYR A 25 14.68 2.53 -0.96
N ALA A 26 14.83 1.48 -1.76
CA ALA A 26 15.09 1.60 -3.19
C ALA A 26 14.08 2.57 -3.86
N PRO A 27 14.50 3.43 -4.82
CA PRO A 27 13.61 4.37 -5.50
C PRO A 27 12.33 3.71 -6.05
N SER A 28 12.45 2.52 -6.64
CA SER A 28 11.34 1.74 -7.17
C SER A 28 10.30 1.37 -6.10
N LEU A 29 10.72 1.02 -4.88
CA LEU A 29 9.81 0.75 -3.76
C LEU A 29 9.10 2.02 -3.26
N ARG A 30 9.77 3.17 -3.30
CA ARG A 30 9.22 4.45 -2.87
C ARG A 30 8.11 4.90 -3.83
N TRP A 31 8.41 4.92 -5.13
CA TRP A 31 7.42 5.24 -6.15
C TRP A 31 6.22 4.31 -6.13
N THR A 32 6.45 3.00 -6.13
CA THR A 32 5.33 2.04 -6.08
C THR A 32 4.55 2.11 -4.78
N HIS A 33 5.14 2.52 -3.65
CA HIS A 33 4.40 2.76 -2.41
C HIS A 33 3.43 3.91 -2.54
N TRP A 34 3.88 5.07 -3.03
CA TRP A 34 3.02 6.24 -3.16
C TRP A 34 1.96 6.08 -4.24
N ILE A 35 2.29 5.45 -5.37
CA ILE A 35 1.31 5.11 -6.41
C ILE A 35 0.22 4.19 -5.82
N MET A 36 0.61 3.11 -5.14
CA MET A 36 -0.34 2.20 -4.51
C MET A 36 -1.16 2.89 -3.43
N GLY A 37 -0.53 3.73 -2.60
CA GLY A 37 -1.22 4.51 -1.57
C GLY A 37 -2.31 5.42 -2.16
N GLY A 38 -1.97 6.18 -3.20
CA GLY A 38 -2.94 7.04 -3.91
C GLY A 38 -4.07 6.25 -4.55
N LEU A 39 -3.75 5.13 -5.23
CA LEU A 39 -4.76 4.25 -5.81
C LEU A 39 -5.70 3.67 -4.75
N ILE A 40 -5.18 3.17 -3.63
CA ILE A 40 -5.97 2.57 -2.55
C ILE A 40 -6.86 3.61 -1.88
N VAL A 41 -6.33 4.80 -1.57
CA VAL A 41 -7.12 5.88 -0.98
C VAL A 41 -8.24 6.32 -1.94
N GLY A 42 -7.95 6.50 -3.23
CA GLY A 42 -8.97 6.80 -4.25
C GLY A 42 -10.00 5.67 -4.40
N ASN A 43 -9.57 4.42 -4.29
CA ASN A 43 -10.43 3.24 -4.35
C ASN A 43 -11.42 3.15 -3.17
N ILE A 44 -10.93 3.42 -1.95
CA ILE A 44 -11.77 3.50 -0.74
C ILE A 44 -12.69 4.72 -0.82
N GLY A 45 -12.17 5.88 -1.23
CA GLY A 45 -12.94 7.10 -1.38
C GLY A 45 -14.11 6.94 -2.37
N SER A 46 -13.86 6.38 -3.55
CA SER A 46 -14.91 6.14 -4.55
C SER A 46 -16.00 5.19 -4.06
N VAL A 47 -15.68 4.08 -3.38
CA VAL A 47 -16.73 3.22 -2.82
C VAL A 47 -17.49 3.88 -1.67
N LYS A 48 -16.85 4.73 -0.86
CA LYS A 48 -17.53 5.49 0.20
C LYS A 48 -18.49 6.54 -0.36
N LEU A 49 -18.06 7.28 -1.38
CA LEU A 49 -18.93 8.20 -2.11
C LEU A 49 -20.14 7.46 -2.73
N ALA A 50 -19.93 6.27 -3.30
CA ALA A 50 -21.01 5.43 -3.80
C ALA A 50 -21.98 4.94 -2.71
N GLN A 51 -21.50 4.78 -1.47
CA GLN A 51 -22.30 4.37 -0.32
C GLN A 51 -23.09 5.53 0.31
N TRP A 52 -22.56 6.75 0.25
CA TRP A 52 -23.17 7.94 0.85
C TRP A 52 -24.16 8.66 -0.06
N THR A 53 -24.07 8.46 -1.39
CA THR A 53 -24.99 9.08 -2.34
C THR A 53 -26.28 8.26 -2.51
N GLU A 54 -27.42 8.95 -2.55
CA GLU A 54 -28.72 8.36 -2.92
C GLU A 54 -28.96 8.41 -4.43
N ASP A 55 -28.29 9.33 -5.12
CA ASP A 55 -28.31 9.45 -6.59
C ASP A 55 -27.72 8.19 -7.25
N LYS A 56 -28.58 7.51 -8.03
CA LYS A 56 -28.24 6.25 -8.71
C LYS A 56 -27.18 6.43 -9.78
N GLU A 57 -27.19 7.54 -10.52
CA GLU A 57 -26.23 7.79 -11.58
C GLU A 57 -24.83 8.01 -11.00
N LYS A 58 -24.73 8.89 -9.99
CA LYS A 58 -23.46 9.12 -9.27
C LYS A 58 -22.94 7.84 -8.63
N LYS A 59 -23.83 7.05 -8.01
CA LYS A 59 -23.47 5.75 -7.44
C LYS A 59 -22.82 4.83 -8.48
N MET A 60 -23.40 4.75 -9.68
CA MET A 60 -22.84 3.95 -10.77
C MET A 60 -21.50 4.48 -11.25
N GLN A 61 -21.35 5.80 -11.40
CA GLN A 61 -20.08 6.45 -11.77
C GLN A 61 -18.97 6.16 -10.74
N TYR A 62 -19.26 6.31 -9.45
CA TYR A 62 -18.30 6.02 -8.39
C TYR A 62 -17.93 4.53 -8.32
N MET A 63 -18.90 3.63 -8.48
CA MET A 63 -18.62 2.19 -8.55
C MET A 63 -17.81 1.81 -9.79
N HIS A 64 -17.98 2.53 -10.89
CA HIS A 64 -17.19 2.36 -12.10
C HIS A 64 -15.72 2.74 -11.86
N ILE A 65 -15.47 3.88 -11.22
CA ILE A 65 -14.12 4.31 -10.81
C ILE A 65 -13.52 3.31 -9.82
N HIS A 66 -14.27 2.90 -8.79
CA HIS A 66 -13.82 1.93 -7.80
C HIS A 66 -13.34 0.62 -8.47
N LYS A 67 -14.14 0.03 -9.37
CA LYS A 67 -13.75 -1.20 -10.05
C LYS A 67 -12.52 -1.00 -10.97
N SER A 68 -12.46 0.14 -11.67
CA SER A 68 -11.33 0.46 -12.55
C SER A 68 -10.01 0.62 -11.79
N LEU A 69 -10.02 1.37 -10.69
CA LEU A 69 -8.85 1.54 -9.82
C LEU A 69 -8.42 0.21 -9.18
N ALA A 70 -9.37 -0.64 -8.79
CA ALA A 70 -9.08 -1.95 -8.21
C ALA A 70 -8.31 -2.86 -9.19
N LEU A 71 -8.61 -2.79 -10.48
CA LEU A 71 -7.87 -3.52 -11.51
C LEU A 71 -6.43 -3.00 -11.68
N ILE A 72 -6.21 -1.68 -11.60
CA ILE A 72 -4.85 -1.12 -11.59
C ILE A 72 -4.07 -1.61 -10.36
N ILE A 73 -4.69 -1.57 -9.17
CA ILE A 73 -4.08 -2.06 -7.93
C ILE A 73 -3.69 -3.53 -8.08
N LEU A 74 -4.58 -4.36 -8.63
CA LEU A 74 -4.32 -5.77 -8.88
C LEU A 74 -3.11 -5.99 -9.80
N ALA A 75 -2.99 -5.20 -10.88
CA ALA A 75 -1.86 -5.28 -11.80
C ALA A 75 -0.55 -4.77 -11.19
N MET A 76 -0.60 -3.74 -10.34
CA MET A 76 0.58 -3.15 -9.68
C MET A 76 1.08 -3.98 -8.49
N LEU A 77 0.21 -4.77 -7.86
CA LEU A 77 0.56 -5.50 -6.65
C LEU A 77 1.69 -6.54 -6.85
N PRO A 78 1.70 -7.39 -7.89
CA PRO A 78 2.82 -8.29 -8.15
C PRO A 78 4.14 -7.56 -8.33
N ILE A 79 4.14 -6.41 -9.01
CA ILE A 79 5.33 -5.57 -9.19
C ILE A 79 5.82 -5.07 -7.82
N ARG A 80 4.91 -4.57 -6.98
CA ARG A 80 5.24 -4.15 -5.61
C ARG A 80 5.82 -5.29 -4.77
N ILE A 81 5.24 -6.49 -4.86
CA ILE A 81 5.72 -7.67 -4.12
C ILE A 81 7.10 -8.07 -4.64
N GLY A 82 7.29 -8.17 -5.96
CA GLY A 82 8.57 -8.48 -6.58
C GLY A 82 9.67 -7.52 -6.13
N LEU A 83 9.42 -6.20 -6.23
CA LEU A 83 10.37 -5.19 -5.76
C LEU A 83 10.67 -5.31 -4.26
N ARG A 84 9.67 -5.68 -3.43
CA ARG A 84 9.87 -5.86 -1.99
C ARG A 84 10.79 -7.06 -1.69
N LEU A 85 10.75 -8.09 -2.52
CA LEU A 85 11.54 -9.31 -2.37
C LEU A 85 12.94 -9.17 -2.98
N THR A 86 13.10 -8.38 -4.05
CA THR A 86 14.37 -8.30 -4.79
C THR A 86 15.26 -7.12 -4.39
N THR A 87 14.73 -6.13 -3.68
CA THR A 87 15.51 -4.94 -3.27
C THR A 87 16.00 -5.03 -1.83
N LYS A 88 17.14 -4.39 -1.56
CA LYS A 88 17.68 -4.30 -0.20
C LYS A 88 16.79 -3.43 0.67
N LEU A 89 16.32 -3.99 1.78
CA LEU A 89 15.49 -3.29 2.75
C LEU A 89 16.37 -2.60 3.81
N PRO A 90 16.11 -1.33 4.16
CA PRO A 90 16.84 -0.69 5.25
C PRO A 90 16.45 -1.30 6.60
N LYS A 91 17.33 -1.14 7.60
CA LYS A 91 17.10 -1.64 8.96
C LYS A 91 15.76 -1.14 9.52
N ALA A 92 15.13 -1.96 10.35
CA ALA A 92 13.89 -1.57 11.04
C ALA A 92 14.09 -0.29 11.86
N LEU A 93 13.02 0.50 12.04
CA LEU A 93 13.06 1.67 12.91
C LEU A 93 13.37 1.25 14.36
N PRO A 94 14.01 2.13 15.15
CA PRO A 94 14.10 1.93 16.59
C PRO A 94 12.70 1.86 17.20
N GLY A 95 12.54 0.97 18.17
CA GLY A 95 11.26 0.68 18.81
C GLY A 95 11.34 -0.57 19.67
N ASN A 96 10.42 -0.68 20.61
CA ASN A 96 10.30 -1.86 21.47
C ASN A 96 9.81 -3.08 20.66
N ALA A 97 9.79 -4.26 21.28
CA ALA A 97 9.38 -5.49 20.61
C ALA A 97 7.92 -5.43 20.10
N LEU A 98 7.03 -4.80 20.85
CA LEU A 98 5.61 -4.66 20.48
C LEU A 98 5.42 -3.74 19.27
N GLU A 99 6.14 -2.61 19.21
CA GLU A 99 6.09 -1.69 18.05
C GLU A 99 6.54 -2.38 16.77
N LYS A 100 7.62 -3.18 16.84
CA LYS A 100 8.11 -3.96 15.70
C LYS A 100 7.12 -5.05 15.29
N LEU A 101 6.55 -5.77 16.25
CA LEU A 101 5.54 -6.80 15.99
C LEU A 101 4.30 -6.20 15.33
N ALA A 102 3.75 -5.12 15.91
CA ALA A 102 2.59 -4.42 15.37
C ALA A 102 2.85 -3.89 13.95
N GLY A 103 4.02 -3.29 13.72
CA GLY A 103 4.42 -2.83 12.39
C GLY A 103 4.48 -3.97 11.36
N ASN A 104 5.02 -5.13 11.72
CA ASN A 104 5.08 -6.30 10.84
C ASN A 104 3.68 -6.87 10.56
N LEU A 105 2.87 -7.08 11.60
CA LEU A 105 1.50 -7.58 11.47
C LEU A 105 0.64 -6.67 10.59
N ASN A 106 0.73 -5.34 10.80
CA ASN A 106 0.02 -4.37 9.97
C ASN A 106 0.44 -4.47 8.49
N HIS A 107 1.75 -4.60 8.21
CA HIS A 107 2.20 -4.80 6.83
C HIS A 107 1.67 -6.11 6.23
N TYR A 108 1.76 -7.23 6.96
CA TYR A 108 1.22 -8.50 6.47
C TYR A 108 -0.28 -8.43 6.19
N ALA A 109 -1.03 -7.82 7.10
CA ALA A 109 -2.47 -7.62 6.93
C ALA A 109 -2.79 -6.72 5.72
N LEU A 110 -2.01 -5.65 5.49
CA LEU A 110 -2.16 -4.80 4.30
C LEU A 110 -1.86 -5.58 3.02
N TYR A 111 -0.80 -6.39 2.97
CA TYR A 111 -0.49 -7.21 1.81
C TYR A 111 -1.56 -8.27 1.53
N ALA A 112 -2.05 -8.95 2.58
CA ALA A 112 -3.15 -9.89 2.47
C ALA A 112 -4.43 -9.19 1.96
N GLY A 113 -4.79 -8.05 2.54
CA GLY A 113 -5.96 -7.27 2.13
C GLY A 113 -5.86 -6.75 0.70
N MET A 114 -4.71 -6.20 0.31
CA MET A 114 -4.44 -5.77 -1.07
C MET A 114 -4.53 -6.92 -2.08
N THR A 115 -4.39 -8.17 -1.64
CA THR A 115 -4.47 -9.36 -2.51
C THR A 115 -5.90 -9.91 -2.55
N ILE A 116 -6.47 -10.21 -1.38
CA ILE A 116 -7.79 -10.82 -1.23
C ILE A 116 -8.89 -9.91 -1.77
N LEU A 117 -8.79 -8.60 -1.53
CA LEU A 117 -9.82 -7.65 -1.92
C LEU A 117 -10.03 -7.57 -3.43
N PRO A 118 -9.03 -7.24 -4.27
CA PRO A 118 -9.24 -7.17 -5.71
C PRO A 118 -9.52 -8.54 -6.32
N ILE A 119 -8.90 -9.64 -5.83
CA ILE A 119 -9.19 -10.98 -6.33
C ILE A 119 -10.67 -11.33 -6.11
N SER A 120 -11.18 -11.17 -4.88
CA SER A 120 -12.59 -11.40 -4.59
C SER A 120 -13.52 -10.48 -5.40
N GLY A 121 -13.11 -9.24 -5.68
CA GLY A 121 -13.86 -8.32 -6.54
C GLY A 121 -13.95 -8.80 -8.00
N VAL A 122 -12.82 -9.26 -8.55
CA VAL A 122 -12.74 -9.86 -9.89
C VAL A 122 -13.59 -11.13 -9.96
N THR A 123 -13.43 -12.04 -9.00
CA THR A 123 -14.22 -13.27 -8.90
C THR A 123 -15.72 -12.96 -8.87
N MET A 124 -16.15 -12.00 -8.04
CA MET A 124 -17.55 -11.59 -7.97
C MET A 124 -18.07 -11.03 -9.30
N GLY A 125 -17.32 -10.14 -9.95
CA GLY A 125 -17.73 -9.54 -11.22
C GLY A 125 -17.77 -10.55 -12.37
N TYR A 126 -16.78 -11.43 -12.42
CA TYR A 126 -16.64 -12.44 -13.47
C TYR A 126 -17.71 -13.54 -13.35
N PHE A 127 -17.77 -14.24 -12.22
CA PHE A 127 -18.72 -15.33 -12.02
C PHE A 127 -20.17 -14.87 -11.82
N GLY A 128 -20.38 -13.59 -11.51
CA GLY A 128 -21.70 -12.96 -11.48
C GLY A 128 -22.23 -12.54 -12.86
N GLY A 129 -21.48 -12.78 -13.94
CA GLY A 129 -21.89 -12.48 -15.33
C GLY A 129 -21.84 -11.00 -15.74
N LYS A 130 -21.79 -10.08 -14.76
CA LYS A 130 -21.75 -8.63 -15.01
C LYS A 130 -20.44 -8.15 -15.63
N GLY A 131 -19.36 -8.90 -15.47
CA GLY A 131 -18.02 -8.51 -15.91
C GLY A 131 -17.42 -7.37 -15.08
N LEU A 132 -16.36 -6.76 -15.61
CA LEU A 132 -15.55 -5.78 -14.92
C LEU A 132 -15.35 -4.54 -15.80
N PRO A 133 -15.92 -3.38 -15.42
CA PRO A 133 -15.62 -2.13 -16.09
C PRO A 133 -14.19 -1.70 -15.80
N PHE A 134 -13.51 -1.18 -16.82
CA PHE A 134 -12.17 -0.64 -16.76
C PHE A 134 -12.07 0.62 -17.61
N PHE A 135 -12.39 1.77 -17.01
CA PHE A 135 -12.51 3.05 -17.71
C PHE A 135 -13.39 2.91 -18.96
N SER A 136 -12.87 3.18 -20.16
CA SER A 136 -13.64 3.07 -21.41
C SER A 136 -13.82 1.63 -21.92
N TYR A 137 -13.23 0.64 -21.25
CA TYR A 137 -13.28 -0.77 -21.63
C TYR A 137 -14.14 -1.58 -20.68
N HIS A 138 -14.63 -2.73 -21.16
CA HIS A 138 -15.41 -3.66 -20.36
C HIS A 138 -14.91 -5.09 -20.56
N ILE A 139 -14.41 -5.70 -19.48
CA ILE A 139 -13.99 -7.10 -19.47
C ILE A 139 -15.25 -7.94 -19.28
N LYS A 140 -15.53 -8.84 -20.23
CA LYS A 140 -16.71 -9.72 -20.18
C LYS A 140 -16.63 -10.67 -18.97
N GLY A 141 -17.77 -10.90 -18.33
CA GLY A 141 -17.91 -11.93 -17.32
C GLY A 141 -18.06 -13.32 -17.94
N ALA A 142 -18.21 -14.34 -17.10
CA ALA A 142 -18.52 -15.69 -17.54
C ALA A 142 -19.90 -15.73 -18.21
N THR A 143 -20.01 -16.45 -19.33
CA THR A 143 -21.30 -16.71 -20.01
C THR A 143 -22.22 -17.55 -19.11
N GLU A 144 -21.65 -18.57 -18.46
CA GLU A 144 -22.33 -19.38 -17.46
C GLU A 144 -22.01 -18.84 -16.06
N THR A 145 -23.01 -18.23 -15.42
CA THR A 145 -22.82 -17.64 -14.09
C THR A 145 -22.73 -18.71 -13.01
N GLN A 146 -21.95 -18.44 -11.96
CA GLN A 146 -21.85 -19.28 -10.77
C GLN A 146 -22.24 -18.45 -9.53
N PRO A 147 -23.54 -18.35 -9.19
CA PRO A 147 -24.05 -17.44 -8.17
C PRO A 147 -23.46 -17.69 -6.77
N GLU A 148 -23.23 -18.94 -6.39
CA GLU A 148 -22.70 -19.29 -5.07
C GLU A 148 -21.24 -18.84 -4.89
N ILE A 149 -20.42 -18.93 -5.95
CA ILE A 149 -19.07 -18.37 -5.97
C ILE A 149 -19.14 -16.85 -5.87
N ALA A 150 -19.98 -16.19 -6.67
CA ALA A 150 -20.11 -14.75 -6.68
C ALA A 150 -20.59 -14.19 -5.32
N LYS A 151 -21.56 -14.86 -4.67
CA LYS A 151 -22.05 -14.50 -3.32
C LYS A 151 -20.96 -14.66 -2.26
N THR A 152 -20.21 -15.75 -2.31
CA THR A 152 -19.10 -15.99 -1.36
C THR A 152 -18.00 -14.95 -1.54
N ALA A 153 -17.62 -14.68 -2.80
CA ALA A 153 -16.67 -13.64 -3.14
C ALA A 153 -17.13 -12.25 -2.66
N PHE A 154 -18.42 -11.91 -2.81
CA PHE A 154 -18.98 -10.67 -2.26
C PHE A 154 -18.85 -10.57 -0.73
N LYS A 155 -19.14 -11.66 0.01
CA LYS A 155 -18.99 -11.68 1.47
C LYS A 155 -17.55 -11.43 1.89
N ILE A 156 -16.60 -12.13 1.26
CA ILE A 156 -15.16 -11.95 1.50
C ILE A 156 -14.73 -10.52 1.15
N HIS A 157 -15.18 -10.00 0.00
CA HIS A 157 -14.85 -8.66 -0.46
C HIS A 157 -15.36 -7.58 0.50
N LYS A 158 -16.62 -7.69 0.94
CA LYS A 158 -17.25 -6.76 1.88
C LYS A 158 -16.51 -6.75 3.22
N LEU A 159 -16.23 -7.94 3.78
CA LEU A 159 -15.51 -8.07 5.05
C LEU A 159 -14.09 -7.50 4.94
N THR A 160 -13.34 -7.92 3.92
CA THR A 160 -11.95 -7.46 3.71
C THR A 160 -11.91 -5.95 3.46
N GLY A 161 -12.87 -5.40 2.72
CA GLY A 161 -12.95 -3.96 2.45
C GLY A 161 -13.23 -3.14 3.71
N GLN A 162 -14.08 -3.66 4.61
CA GLN A 162 -14.32 -3.05 5.91
C GLN A 162 -13.04 -3.05 6.77
N VAL A 163 -12.31 -4.17 6.82
CA VAL A 163 -11.02 -4.24 7.53
C VAL A 163 -10.02 -3.24 6.96
N MET A 164 -9.87 -3.18 5.63
CA MET A 164 -8.94 -2.25 4.96
C MET A 164 -9.30 -0.78 5.19
N THR A 165 -10.59 -0.45 5.36
CA THR A 165 -11.04 0.92 5.69
C THR A 165 -10.47 1.40 7.03
N TYR A 166 -10.16 0.49 7.97
CA TYR A 166 -9.53 0.84 9.24
C TYR A 166 -8.01 0.66 9.23
N LEU A 167 -7.53 -0.37 8.55
CA LEU A 167 -6.11 -0.72 8.52
C LEU A 167 -5.26 0.35 7.79
N VAL A 168 -5.80 0.97 6.74
CA VAL A 168 -5.10 2.03 5.99
C VAL A 168 -4.93 3.30 6.86
N PRO A 169 -5.97 3.86 7.49
CA PRO A 169 -5.80 4.95 8.46
C PRO A 169 -4.87 4.60 9.62
N LEU A 170 -4.97 3.38 10.17
CA LEU A 170 -4.06 2.93 11.24
C LEU A 170 -2.60 2.96 10.80
N HIS A 171 -2.30 2.51 9.58
CA HIS A 171 -0.96 2.57 9.01
C HIS A 171 -0.44 4.01 8.88
N ILE A 172 -1.28 4.92 8.41
CA ILE A 172 -0.95 6.35 8.27
C ILE A 172 -0.73 6.98 9.66
N ALA A 173 -1.60 6.69 10.62
CA ALA A 173 -1.49 7.16 11.99
C ALA A 173 -0.21 6.66 12.68
N ALA A 174 0.16 5.39 12.46
CA ALA A 174 1.42 4.83 12.96
C ALA A 174 2.64 5.52 12.37
N ALA A 175 2.61 5.89 11.09
CA ALA A 175 3.66 6.71 10.48
C ALA A 175 3.75 8.09 11.16
N GLY A 176 2.60 8.75 11.40
CA GLY A 176 2.53 10.01 12.14
C GLY A 176 3.07 9.91 13.57
N TYR A 177 2.74 8.83 14.30
CA TYR A 177 3.28 8.55 15.63
C TYR A 177 4.81 8.46 15.63
N HIS A 178 5.39 7.78 14.64
CA HIS A 178 6.84 7.71 14.52
C HIS A 178 7.49 9.07 14.19
N VAL A 179 6.83 9.90 13.37
CA VAL A 179 7.29 11.28 13.11
C VAL A 179 7.27 12.11 14.38
N ALA A 180 6.20 12.03 15.18
CA ALA A 180 6.10 12.74 16.45
C ALA A 180 7.20 12.35 17.45
N ARG A 181 7.75 11.13 17.33
CA ARG A 181 8.91 10.64 18.10
C ARG A 181 10.28 11.00 17.49
N GLY A 182 10.32 11.83 16.45
CA GLY A 182 11.55 12.24 15.79
C GLY A 182 12.14 11.19 14.84
N HIS A 183 11.39 10.16 14.45
CA HIS A 183 11.86 9.20 13.45
C HIS A 183 11.68 9.76 12.04
N TYR A 184 12.72 9.64 11.22
CA TYR A 184 12.73 10.10 9.82
C TYR A 184 11.99 9.17 8.85
N ILE A 185 10.78 8.70 9.20
CA ILE A 185 10.05 7.68 8.41
C ILE A 185 9.65 8.18 7.02
N PHE A 186 9.19 9.42 6.89
CA PHE A 186 8.85 10.00 5.59
C PHE A 186 10.07 10.20 4.71
N HIS A 187 11.22 10.56 5.28
CA HIS A 187 12.46 10.66 4.53
C HIS A 187 12.87 9.32 3.93
N ARG A 188 12.67 8.21 4.65
CA ARG A 188 12.93 6.84 4.15
C ARG A 188 12.01 6.45 2.97
N MET A 189 10.86 7.11 2.84
CA MET A 189 9.84 6.87 1.82
C MET A 189 9.70 7.97 0.75
N ASN A 190 10.45 9.07 0.83
CA ASN A 190 10.31 10.19 -0.10
C ASN A 190 10.66 9.78 -1.53
N PRO A 191 9.77 9.87 -2.54
CA PRO A 191 10.05 9.39 -3.89
C PRO A 191 10.98 10.31 -4.72
N PHE A 192 11.31 11.50 -4.22
CA PHE A 192 12.02 12.55 -4.97
C PHE A 192 13.50 12.72 -4.63
N VAL A 193 14.05 11.86 -3.77
CA VAL A 193 15.43 11.95 -3.26
C VAL A 193 16.24 10.70 -3.53
#